data_AF-A0A7W1N4T7-F1
#
_entry.id   AF-A0A7W1N4T7-F1
#
_cell.length_a   1.000
_cell.length_b   1.000
_cell.length_c   1.000
_cell.angle_alpha   90.00
_cell.angle_beta   90.00
_cell.angle_gamma   90.00
#
_symmetry.space_group_name_H-M   'P 1'
#
loop_
_entity.id
_entity.type
_entity.pdbx_description
1 polymer ?
#
loop_
_entity_poly.entity_id
_entity_poly.type
_entity_poly.pdbx_seq_one_letter_code
_entity_poly.pdbx_strand_id
1 'polypeptide(L)'
;MKLIKSKKGFALLAALVVVAISAIGAYAYWTTTGAGTGSASNATSNGTIVLHGIAPTQLYPGGSSSVSFTADNAGASNLFVTTIHLVSVDADAGHPSCVTTDYTMPDVTSNTNVLAGASGQALLGSGTLSYANTAVSQDGCKGATLTLNLTSS
;
A
#
# COMPACT_ATOMS: atom_id res chain seq x y z
N MET A 1 -8.64 -55.43 -69.63
CA MET A 1 -9.79 -55.36 -68.70
C MET A 1 -10.75 -56.55 -68.89
N LYS A 2 -10.35 -57.79 -68.53
CA LYS A 2 -11.30 -58.92 -68.50
C LYS A 2 -11.83 -59.23 -67.10
N LEU A 3 -11.14 -58.77 -66.05
CA LEU A 3 -11.47 -59.08 -64.67
C LEU A 3 -12.73 -58.34 -64.16
N ILE A 4 -12.98 -57.10 -64.60
CA ILE A 4 -14.04 -56.22 -64.04
C ILE A 4 -15.46 -56.62 -64.49
N LYS A 5 -15.62 -57.37 -65.59
CA LYS A 5 -16.94 -57.78 -66.12
C LYS A 5 -17.53 -59.03 -65.45
N SER A 6 -16.78 -59.71 -64.57
CA SER A 6 -17.31 -60.86 -63.83
C SER A 6 -17.86 -60.41 -62.48
N LYS A 7 -18.95 -61.03 -62.01
CA LYS A 7 -19.54 -60.76 -60.68
C LYS A 7 -18.50 -60.86 -59.55
N LYS A 8 -17.51 -61.76 -59.69
CA LYS A 8 -16.40 -61.96 -58.75
C LYS A 8 -15.36 -60.82 -58.79
N GLY A 9 -15.08 -60.28 -59.97
CA GLY A 9 -14.16 -59.15 -60.12
C GLY A 9 -14.74 -57.83 -59.65
N PHE A 10 -16.06 -57.65 -59.77
CA PHE A 10 -16.75 -56.49 -59.20
C PHE A 10 -16.73 -56.53 -57.66
N ALA A 11 -16.92 -57.71 -57.06
CA ALA A 11 -16.81 -57.90 -55.61
C ALA A 11 -15.39 -57.63 -55.10
N LEU A 12 -14.35 -58.06 -55.84
CA LEU A 12 -12.96 -57.77 -55.51
C LEU A 12 -12.63 -56.28 -55.62
N LEU A 13 -13.14 -55.60 -56.66
CA LEU A 13 -12.94 -54.16 -56.83
C LEU A 13 -13.68 -53.37 -55.73
N ALA A 14 -14.91 -53.77 -55.39
CA ALA A 14 -15.67 -53.19 -54.30
C ALA A 14 -14.98 -53.41 -52.95
N ALA A 15 -14.46 -54.62 -52.69
CA ALA A 15 -13.68 -54.92 -51.49
C ALA A 15 -12.40 -54.09 -51.43
N LEU A 16 -11.69 -53.91 -52.55
CA LEU A 16 -10.47 -53.10 -52.63
C LEU A 16 -10.77 -51.61 -52.38
N VAL A 17 -11.88 -51.09 -52.91
CA VAL A 17 -12.33 -49.72 -52.67
C VAL A 17 -12.73 -49.51 -51.21
N VAL A 18 -13.43 -50.47 -50.60
CA VAL A 18 -13.81 -50.41 -49.17
C VAL A 18 -12.57 -50.42 -48.27
N VAL A 19 -11.56 -51.24 -48.59
CA VAL A 19 -10.29 -51.28 -47.83
C VAL A 19 -9.48 -49.99 -48.04
N ALA A 20 -9.49 -49.40 -49.23
CA ALA A 20 -8.78 -48.15 -49.51
C ALA A 20 -9.42 -46.93 -48.79
N ILE A 21 -10.73 -46.92 -48.57
CA ILE A 21 -11.41 -45.85 -47.81
C ILE A 21 -11.16 -45.99 -46.29
N SER A 22 -10.92 -47.22 -45.80
CA SER A 22 -10.63 -47.48 -44.38
C SER A 22 -9.23 -47.05 -43.92
N ALA A 23 -8.36 -46.60 -44.83
CA ALA A 23 -6.97 -46.23 -44.54
C ALA A 23 -6.75 -44.71 -44.35
N ILE A 24 -7.80 -43.89 -44.30
CA ILE A 24 -7.68 -42.45 -44.02
C ILE A 24 -7.64 -42.24 -42.50
N GLY A 25 -6.42 -42.35 -41.95
CA GLY A 25 -5.94 -41.64 -40.76
C GLY A 25 -6.80 -41.67 -39.50
N ALA A 26 -6.67 -42.72 -38.68
CA ALA A 26 -7.02 -42.63 -37.27
C ALA A 26 -5.81 -42.05 -36.49
N TYR A 27 -5.69 -40.73 -36.42
CA TYR A 27 -4.89 -40.13 -35.35
C TYR A 27 -5.70 -40.25 -34.06
N ALA A 28 -5.43 -41.28 -33.27
CA ALA A 28 -5.99 -41.39 -31.93
C ALA A 28 -5.24 -40.41 -31.01
N TYR A 29 -5.74 -39.19 -30.89
CA TYR A 29 -5.32 -38.28 -29.82
C TYR A 29 -6.23 -38.50 -28.62
N TRP A 30 -5.64 -38.84 -27.48
CA TRP A 30 -6.33 -38.77 -26.19
C TRP A 30 -6.36 -37.30 -25.75
N THR A 31 -7.54 -36.70 -25.64
CA THR A 31 -7.67 -35.41 -24.96
C THR A 31 -7.53 -35.64 -23.46
N THR A 32 -6.43 -35.17 -22.88
CA THR A 32 -6.21 -35.16 -21.44
C THR A 32 -6.63 -33.81 -20.86
N THR A 33 -7.37 -33.81 -19.75
CA THR A 33 -7.63 -32.60 -18.97
C THR A 33 -6.61 -32.54 -17.84
N GLY A 34 -5.89 -31.43 -17.73
CA GLY A 34 -4.99 -31.14 -16.62
C GLY A 34 -5.64 -30.14 -15.67
N ALA A 35 -5.69 -30.48 -14.38
CA ALA A 35 -6.06 -29.54 -13.32
C ALA A 35 -4.82 -29.23 -12.48
N GLY A 36 -4.65 -27.97 -12.10
CA GLY A 36 -3.56 -27.51 -11.24
C GLY A 36 -4.08 -26.46 -10.27
N THR A 37 -3.62 -26.53 -9.02
CA THR A 37 -3.87 -25.50 -8.02
C THR A 37 -2.63 -24.64 -7.87
N GLY A 38 -2.80 -23.33 -7.75
CA GLY A 38 -1.76 -22.40 -7.36
C GLY A 38 -2.16 -21.66 -6.10
N SER A 39 -1.20 -21.38 -5.22
CA SER A 39 -1.40 -20.52 -4.06
C SER A 39 -0.56 -19.27 -4.20
N ALA A 40 -1.13 -18.12 -3.84
CA ALA A 40 -0.42 -16.86 -3.66
C ALA A 40 -0.72 -16.33 -2.27
N SER A 41 0.24 -15.63 -1.68
CA SER A 41 0.08 -14.94 -0.40
C SER A 41 0.47 -13.48 -0.57
N ASN A 42 -0.34 -12.59 -0.02
CA ASN A 42 0.02 -11.18 0.07
C ASN A 42 1.10 -10.97 1.15
N ALA A 43 1.88 -9.90 1.03
CA ALA A 43 2.80 -9.49 2.09
C ALA A 43 2.01 -9.11 3.36
N THR A 44 2.60 -9.36 4.54
CA THR A 44 2.01 -9.08 5.85
C THR A 44 2.02 -7.59 6.20
N SER A 45 2.90 -6.81 5.59
CA SER A 45 2.96 -5.36 5.63
C SER A 45 3.58 -4.85 4.33
N ASN A 46 3.24 -3.62 3.96
CA ASN A 46 3.73 -2.92 2.78
C ASN A 46 4.69 -1.75 3.11
N GLY A 47 5.12 -1.66 4.37
CA GLY A 47 6.09 -0.66 4.85
C GLY A 47 5.62 0.04 6.13
N THR A 48 6.37 1.07 6.54
CA THR A 48 6.00 1.96 7.65
C THR A 48 6.18 3.41 7.19
N ILE A 49 5.25 4.29 7.57
CA ILE A 49 5.40 5.74 7.37
C ILE A 49 6.11 6.33 8.59
N VAL A 50 7.04 7.26 8.34
CA VAL A 50 7.58 8.15 9.38
C VAL A 50 7.00 9.54 9.14
N LEU A 51 6.32 10.09 10.16
CA LEU A 51 5.71 11.41 10.12
C LEU A 51 6.64 12.45 10.74
N HIS A 52 6.67 13.65 10.16
CA HIS A 52 7.37 14.81 10.70
C HIS A 52 6.41 15.98 10.83
N GLY A 53 6.37 16.60 12.01
CA GLY A 53 5.63 17.83 12.25
C GLY A 53 6.59 19.02 12.32
N ILE A 54 6.35 20.05 11.52
CA ILE A 54 7.12 21.30 11.56
C ILE A 54 6.31 22.30 12.37
N ALA A 55 6.71 22.53 13.62
CA ALA A 55 6.07 23.49 14.51
C ALA A 55 6.69 24.91 14.36
N PRO A 56 5.89 25.98 14.53
CA PRO A 56 6.40 27.36 14.52
C PRO A 56 7.21 27.71 15.77
N THR A 57 8.12 28.67 15.63
CA THR A 57 9.14 29.01 16.63
C THR A 57 8.68 29.99 17.72
N GLN A 58 7.40 30.36 17.78
CA GLN A 58 6.90 31.44 18.65
C GLN A 58 5.58 31.09 19.35
N LEU A 59 5.52 29.94 19.99
CA LEU A 59 4.37 29.54 20.80
C LEU A 59 4.54 30.06 22.25
N TYR A 60 3.57 30.81 22.74
CA TYR A 60 3.53 31.39 24.10
C TYR A 60 2.26 30.92 24.85
N PRO A 61 2.21 31.01 26.19
CA PRO A 61 1.02 30.62 26.95
C PRO A 61 -0.26 31.29 26.45
N GLY A 62 -1.28 30.49 26.14
CA GLY A 62 -2.54 30.94 25.53
C GLY A 62 -2.48 31.14 24.02
N GLY A 63 -1.31 30.97 23.41
CA GLY A 63 -1.11 31.06 21.97
C GLY A 63 -1.34 29.73 21.26
N SER A 64 -1.44 29.82 19.94
CA SER A 64 -1.52 28.67 19.05
C SER A 64 -0.69 28.89 17.80
N SER A 65 -0.31 27.82 17.12
CA SER A 65 0.59 27.87 15.98
C SER A 65 0.30 26.72 15.00
N SER A 66 0.38 26.99 13.70
CA SER A 66 0.09 26.01 12.66
C SER A 66 1.22 25.00 12.49
N VAL A 67 0.91 23.71 12.48
CA VAL A 67 1.86 22.62 12.20
C VAL A 67 1.62 22.10 10.79
N SER A 68 2.65 22.09 9.96
CA SER A 68 2.64 21.38 8.69
C SER A 68 3.29 20.01 8.84
N PHE A 69 2.90 19.06 7.99
CA PHE A 69 3.37 17.68 8.10
C PHE A 69 4.03 17.21 6.80
N THR A 70 5.07 16.40 6.97
CA THR A 70 5.66 15.63 5.88
C THR A 70 5.78 14.16 6.29
N ALA A 71 5.91 13.29 5.30
CA ALA A 71 6.06 11.85 5.52
C ALA A 71 7.18 11.27 4.68
N ASP A 72 7.89 10.30 5.26
CA ASP A 72 8.76 9.37 4.53
C ASP A 72 8.07 8.01 4.39
N ASN A 73 8.20 7.41 3.22
CA ASN A 73 7.77 6.04 2.95
C ASN A 73 8.92 5.28 2.29
N ALA A 74 9.71 4.58 3.11
CA ALA A 74 10.78 3.71 2.63
C ALA A 74 10.28 2.38 2.05
N GLY A 75 8.96 2.14 2.04
CA GLY A 75 8.32 0.94 1.53
C GLY A 75 8.29 0.87 0.00
N ALA A 76 7.95 -0.31 -0.50
CA ALA A 76 7.87 -0.60 -1.93
C ALA A 76 6.49 -0.32 -2.55
N SER A 77 5.48 0.05 -1.74
CA SER A 77 4.17 0.46 -2.23
C SER A 77 3.77 1.81 -1.66
N ASN A 78 2.78 2.43 -2.28
CA ASN A 78 2.17 3.63 -1.74
C ASN A 78 1.42 3.30 -0.44
N LEU A 79 1.43 4.24 0.50
CA LEU A 79 0.80 4.12 1.81
C LEU A 79 -0.15 5.31 2.00
N PHE A 80 -1.35 5.07 2.54
CA PHE A 80 -2.36 6.10 2.69
C PHE A 80 -2.41 6.61 4.13
N VAL A 81 -2.32 7.92 4.31
CA VAL A 81 -2.46 8.61 5.61
C VAL A 81 -3.84 9.25 5.66
N THR A 82 -4.74 8.72 6.48
CA THR A 82 -6.09 9.28 6.65
C THR A 82 -6.08 10.43 7.64
N THR A 83 -5.61 10.17 8.87
CA THR A 83 -5.61 11.11 9.98
C THR A 83 -4.25 11.09 10.68
N ILE A 84 -3.82 12.26 11.13
CA ILE A 84 -2.60 12.46 11.93
C ILE A 84 -3.01 12.81 13.36
N HIS A 85 -2.43 12.12 14.33
CA HIS A 85 -2.67 12.29 15.76
C HIS A 85 -1.39 12.78 16.45
N LEU A 86 -1.54 13.71 17.40
CA LEU A 86 -0.47 14.06 18.34
C LEU A 86 -0.54 13.12 19.55
N VAL A 87 0.51 12.34 19.77
CA VAL A 87 0.61 11.40 20.90
C VAL A 87 1.18 12.11 22.12
N SER A 88 2.27 12.86 21.94
CA SER A 88 2.93 13.60 23.00
C SER A 88 3.84 14.69 22.43
N VAL A 89 4.28 15.57 23.31
CA VAL A 89 5.30 16.59 23.03
C VAL A 89 6.46 16.37 23.98
N ASP A 90 7.67 16.41 23.46
CA ASP A 90 8.91 16.42 24.24
C ASP A 90 9.57 17.79 24.13
N ALA A 91 10.19 18.24 25.22
CA ALA A 91 11.08 19.41 25.21
C ALA A 91 12.53 18.96 25.07
N ASP A 92 13.38 19.83 24.55
CA ASP A 92 14.81 19.57 24.48
C ASP A 92 15.43 19.38 25.88
N ALA A 93 16.61 18.75 25.91
CA ALA A 93 17.32 18.42 27.15
C ALA A 93 17.68 19.63 28.02
N GLY A 94 17.71 20.85 27.45
CA GLY A 94 17.95 22.10 28.18
C GLY A 94 16.74 22.61 28.97
N HIS A 95 15.55 22.03 28.77
CA HIS A 95 14.30 22.46 29.38
C HIS A 95 13.57 21.34 30.13
N PRO A 96 14.22 20.64 31.09
CA PRO A 96 13.64 19.48 31.77
C PRO A 96 12.43 19.82 32.67
N SER A 97 12.26 21.10 33.02
CA SER A 97 11.11 21.59 33.78
C SER A 97 9.94 22.05 32.91
N CYS A 98 10.04 21.93 31.57
CA CYS A 98 8.95 22.28 30.68
C CYS A 98 7.80 21.28 30.81
N VAL A 99 6.60 21.77 31.11
CA VAL A 99 5.40 20.95 31.24
C VAL A 99 4.80 20.72 29.86
N THR A 100 5.17 19.61 29.22
CA THR A 100 4.77 19.36 27.83
C THR A 100 3.32 18.90 27.67
N THR A 101 2.63 18.57 28.75
CA THR A 101 1.19 18.23 28.74
C THR A 101 0.29 19.43 28.49
N ASP A 102 0.82 20.65 28.58
CA ASP A 102 0.09 21.88 28.27
C ASP A 102 -0.07 22.11 26.76
N TYR A 103 0.60 21.31 25.93
CA TYR A 103 0.50 21.37 24.48
C TYR A 103 -0.53 20.37 23.97
N THR A 104 -1.45 20.85 23.13
CA THR A 104 -2.49 20.02 22.54
C THR A 104 -2.65 20.33 21.05
N MET A 105 -3.02 19.32 20.28
CA MET A 105 -3.34 19.46 18.87
C MET A 105 -4.49 18.51 18.54
N PRO A 106 -5.61 19.00 17.99
CA PRO A 106 -6.67 18.14 17.48
C PRO A 106 -6.16 17.24 16.35
N ASP A 107 -6.86 16.12 16.16
CA ASP A 107 -6.63 15.22 15.03
C ASP A 107 -6.75 15.97 13.70
N VAL A 108 -5.83 15.67 12.77
CA VAL A 108 -5.76 16.35 11.47
C VAL A 108 -6.07 15.35 10.37
N THR A 109 -7.18 15.57 9.67
CA THR A 109 -7.49 14.83 8.46
C THR A 109 -6.51 15.21 7.35
N SER A 110 -5.81 14.23 6.80
CA SER A 110 -4.88 14.39 5.70
C SER A 110 -5.42 13.82 4.38
N ASN A 111 -5.84 12.55 4.38
CA ASN A 111 -6.23 11.82 3.17
C ASN A 111 -5.17 11.87 2.04
N THR A 112 -3.90 11.69 2.40
CA THR A 112 -2.77 11.77 1.47
C THR A 112 -2.24 10.38 1.12
N ASN A 113 -2.00 10.15 -0.17
CA ASN A 113 -1.25 8.96 -0.62
C ASN A 113 0.25 9.27 -0.67
N VAL A 114 1.02 8.64 0.20
CA VAL A 114 2.48 8.79 0.28
C VAL A 114 3.11 7.76 -0.64
N LEU A 115 3.81 8.25 -1.68
CA LEU A 115 4.35 7.38 -2.73
C LEU A 115 5.45 6.46 -2.19
N ALA A 116 5.60 5.29 -2.80
CA ALA A 116 6.70 4.37 -2.51
C ALA A 116 8.05 5.06 -2.72
N GLY A 117 8.97 4.90 -1.76
CA GLY A 117 10.30 5.52 -1.78
C GLY A 117 10.31 7.04 -1.58
N ALA A 118 9.17 7.66 -1.25
CA ALA A 118 9.12 9.10 -1.02
C ALA A 118 9.87 9.48 0.26
N SER A 119 10.56 10.62 0.23
CA SER A 119 11.10 11.26 1.43
C SER A 119 10.68 12.72 1.50
N GLY A 120 10.21 13.15 2.67
CA GLY A 120 9.74 14.50 2.94
C GLY A 120 8.51 14.90 2.12
N GLN A 121 7.67 13.94 1.70
CA GLN A 121 6.48 14.27 0.92
C GLN A 121 5.52 15.08 1.80
N ALA A 122 5.09 16.23 1.32
CA ALA A 122 4.10 17.05 2.02
C ALA A 122 2.77 16.29 2.15
N LEU A 123 2.21 16.33 3.36
CA LEU A 123 0.87 15.83 3.63
C LEU A 123 -0.13 16.98 3.51
N LEU A 124 -1.32 16.65 3.03
CA LEU A 124 -2.46 17.57 3.07
C LEU A 124 -2.94 17.73 4.51
N GLY A 125 -3.55 18.88 4.80
CA GLY A 125 -3.99 19.25 6.15
C GLY A 125 -2.91 20.00 6.94
N SER A 126 -3.36 20.87 7.84
CA SER A 126 -2.51 21.60 8.79
C SER A 126 -3.08 21.46 10.18
N GLY A 127 -2.22 21.11 11.15
CA GLY A 127 -2.57 21.05 12.56
C GLY A 127 -2.49 22.42 13.21
N THR A 128 -3.09 22.55 14.39
CA THR A 128 -2.95 23.73 15.24
C THR A 128 -2.47 23.28 16.61
N LEU A 129 -1.18 23.47 16.89
CA LEU A 129 -0.62 23.22 18.21
C LEU A 129 -0.97 24.41 19.11
N SER A 130 -1.66 24.13 20.21
CA SER A 130 -2.10 25.12 21.20
C SER A 130 -1.32 24.93 22.49
N TYR A 131 -0.89 26.03 23.11
CA TYR A 131 -0.22 26.02 24.41
C TYR A 131 -1.15 26.61 25.45
N ALA A 132 -1.56 25.81 26.43
CA ALA A 132 -2.49 26.25 27.47
C ALA A 132 -1.92 27.43 28.26
N ASN A 133 -2.78 28.37 28.63
CA ASN A 133 -2.46 29.39 29.61
C ASN A 133 -2.88 28.90 31.00
N THR A 134 -1.93 28.75 31.92
CA THR A 134 -2.19 28.20 33.25
C THR A 134 -2.04 29.26 34.35
N ALA A 135 -2.44 28.92 35.57
CA ALA A 135 -2.24 29.78 36.75
C ALA A 135 -0.84 29.64 37.38
N VAL A 136 0.02 28.77 36.84
CA VAL A 136 1.39 28.53 37.33
C VAL A 136 2.41 29.08 36.35
N SER A 137 3.65 29.30 36.81
CA SER A 137 4.72 29.77 35.93
C SER A 137 5.08 28.71 34.89
N GLN A 138 5.08 29.13 33.63
CA GLN A 138 5.41 28.32 32.46
C GLN A 138 6.81 28.64 31.89
N ASP A 139 7.65 29.28 32.72
CA ASP A 139 8.99 29.75 32.34
C ASP A 139 9.94 28.61 31.97
N GLY A 140 9.70 27.40 32.48
CA GLY A 140 10.45 26.21 32.14
C GLY A 140 10.43 25.85 30.65
N CYS A 141 9.47 26.36 29.87
CA CYS A 141 9.37 26.15 28.42
C CYS A 141 9.88 27.33 27.58
N LYS A 142 10.36 28.42 28.20
CA LYS A 142 10.81 29.62 27.45
C LYS A 142 12.06 29.29 26.64
N GLY A 143 11.93 29.32 25.31
CA GLY A 143 13.04 29.01 24.39
C GLY A 143 13.22 27.51 24.14
N ALA A 144 12.32 26.67 24.65
CA ALA A 144 12.36 25.23 24.40
C ALA A 144 12.10 24.92 22.93
N THR A 145 12.89 23.98 22.40
CA THR A 145 12.60 23.32 21.14
C THR A 145 11.70 22.12 21.43
N LEU A 146 10.55 22.06 20.77
CA LEU A 146 9.56 21.01 20.98
C LEU A 146 9.67 19.95 19.88
N THR A 147 9.62 18.69 20.27
CA THR A 147 9.49 17.54 19.36
C THR A 147 8.08 16.99 19.46
N LEU A 148 7.39 16.85 18.34
CA LEU A 148 6.03 16.34 18.28
C LEU A 148 6.08 14.85 17.93
N ASN A 149 5.59 14.01 18.82
CA ASN A 149 5.46 12.57 18.57
C ASN A 149 4.10 12.31 17.92
N LEU A 150 4.12 11.88 16.66
CA LEU A 150 2.92 11.75 15.82
C LEU A 150 2.65 10.30 15.44
N THR A 151 1.38 9.96 15.24
CA THR A 151 0.95 8.69 14.64
C THR A 151 -0.11 8.92 13.57
N SER A 152 -0.26 8.00 12.63
CA SER A 152 -1.32 8.05 11.62
C SER A 152 -2.16 6.77 11.56
N SER A 153 -3.38 6.90 11.05
CA SER A 153 -4.26 5.80 10.66
C SER A 153 -4.48 5.73 9.15
#